data_AF-A0A3D1J395-F1
#
_entry.id   AF-A0A3D1J395-F1
#
_cell.length_a   1.000
_cell.length_b   1.000
_cell.length_c   1.000
_cell.angle_alpha   90.00
_cell.angle_beta   90.00
_cell.angle_gamma   90.00
#
_symmetry.space_group_name_H-M   'P 1'
#
loop_
_entity.id
_entity.type
_entity.pdbx_description
1 polymer ?
#
loop_
_entity_poly.entity_id
_entity_poly.type
_entity_poly.pdbx_seq_one_letter_code
_entity_poly.pdbx_strand_id
1 'polypeptide(L)'
;MLAAAALFDALRPFRLAALVLALTGCASIAPPTAPEPQRAIPVRAYRDAIELDGRLSVRYEQNGREQALHGSFTWAQTAQHAAVAILSPLGQTLATIDVAPGHSSLTQAGRAPRIAADVDALAADALGWPLPVAGLRD
;
A
#
# COMPACT_ATOMS: atom_id res chain seq x y z
N MET A 1 58.02 11.63 -31.28
CA MET A 1 57.23 10.96 -30.24
C MET A 1 57.08 11.76 -28.92
N LEU A 2 57.59 13.00 -28.79
CA LEU A 2 57.48 13.78 -27.53
C LEU A 2 56.24 14.70 -27.39
N ALA A 3 55.54 15.05 -28.49
CA ALA A 3 54.47 16.05 -28.44
C ALA A 3 53.09 15.51 -28.00
N ALA A 4 52.80 14.22 -28.21
CA ALA A 4 51.50 13.63 -27.88
C ALA A 4 51.32 13.32 -26.37
N ALA A 5 52.42 13.12 -25.64
CA ALA A 5 52.39 12.82 -24.21
C ALA A 5 52.07 14.05 -23.34
N ALA A 6 52.52 15.24 -23.76
CA ALA A 6 52.29 16.50 -23.02
C ALA A 6 50.84 17.01 -23.08
N LEU A 7 50.11 16.69 -24.16
CA LEU A 7 48.70 17.08 -24.31
C LEU A 7 47.78 16.23 -23.41
N PHE A 8 48.11 14.96 -23.20
CA PHE A 8 47.37 14.09 -22.27
C PHE A 8 47.63 14.44 -20.80
N ASP A 9 48.85 14.88 -20.47
CA ASP A 9 49.21 15.25 -19.09
C ASP A 9 48.56 16.59 -18.67
N ALA A 10 48.43 17.54 -19.60
CA ALA A 10 47.76 18.82 -19.35
C ALA A 10 46.24 18.72 -19.13
N LEU A 11 45.57 17.69 -19.65
CA LEU A 11 44.13 17.44 -19.43
C LEU A 11 43.84 16.58 -18.18
N ARG A 12 44.87 15.95 -17.60
CA ARG A 12 44.78 15.08 -16.41
C ARG A 12 44.35 15.81 -15.13
N PRO A 13 44.84 17.02 -14.79
CA PRO A 13 44.37 17.75 -13.61
C PRO A 13 42.93 18.26 -13.78
N PHE A 14 42.51 18.56 -15.02
CA PHE A 14 41.17 19.07 -15.31
C PHE A 14 40.09 17.98 -15.13
N ARG A 15 40.40 16.73 -15.50
CA ARG A 15 39.51 15.58 -15.28
C ARG A 15 39.41 15.16 -13.80
N LEU A 16 40.48 15.31 -13.03
CA LEU A 16 40.47 15.08 -11.58
C LEU A 16 39.66 16.14 -10.83
N ALA A 17 39.77 17.41 -11.22
CA ALA A 17 38.99 18.49 -10.62
C ALA A 17 37.47 18.34 -10.86
N ALA A 18 37.07 17.93 -12.07
CA ALA A 18 35.66 17.70 -12.40
C ALA A 18 35.04 16.51 -11.62
N LEU A 19 35.82 15.46 -11.37
CA LEU A 19 35.37 14.31 -10.57
C LEU A 19 35.16 14.70 -9.10
N VAL A 20 36.05 15.51 -8.51
CA VAL A 20 35.90 15.97 -7.11
C VAL A 20 34.69 16.89 -6.94
N LEU A 21 34.38 17.75 -7.92
CA LEU A 21 33.17 18.59 -7.87
C LEU A 21 31.86 17.79 -7.99
N ALA A 22 31.87 16.63 -8.65
CA ALA A 22 30.67 15.79 -8.79
C ALA A 22 30.32 15.03 -7.51
N LEU A 23 31.27 14.83 -6.57
CA LEU A 23 31.03 14.11 -5.31
C LEU A 23 30.50 15.00 -4.16
N THR A 24 30.54 16.32 -4.27
CA THR A 24 30.08 17.22 -3.18
C THR A 24 28.57 17.47 -3.17
N GLY A 25 27.82 16.93 -4.15
CA GLY A 25 26.38 17.11 -4.26
C GLY A 25 25.52 16.31 -3.28
N CYS A 26 26.07 15.27 -2.62
CA CYS A 26 25.27 14.34 -1.80
C CYS A 26 25.22 14.67 -0.29
N ALA A 27 25.85 15.74 0.17
CA ALA A 27 25.95 16.04 1.61
C ALA A 27 25.06 17.20 2.11
N SER A 28 24.17 17.74 1.26
CA SER A 28 23.22 18.77 1.70
C SER A 28 22.02 18.15 2.42
N ILE A 29 22.28 17.48 3.54
CA ILE A 29 21.27 17.10 4.51
C ILE A 29 21.37 18.13 5.64
N ALA A 30 20.41 19.05 5.68
CA ALA A 30 20.30 19.99 6.78
C ALA A 30 20.02 19.19 8.07
N PRO A 31 20.73 19.46 9.19
CA PRO A 31 20.42 18.81 10.45
C PRO A 31 18.98 19.18 10.89
N PRO A 32 18.19 18.21 11.39
CA PRO A 32 16.84 18.50 11.86
C PRO A 32 16.93 19.55 12.98
N THR A 33 16.28 20.68 12.74
CA THR A 33 16.30 21.85 13.62
C THR A 33 15.30 21.63 14.75
N ALA A 34 15.80 21.34 15.95
CA ALA A 34 15.08 21.27 17.23
C ALA A 34 13.84 20.34 17.29
N PRO A 35 13.39 19.89 18.48
CA PRO A 35 12.12 19.21 18.59
C PRO A 35 11.02 20.26 18.37
N GLU A 36 10.39 20.26 17.18
CA GLU A 36 9.06 20.83 17.05
C GLU A 36 8.17 20.17 18.12
N PRO A 37 7.30 20.93 18.82
CA PRO A 37 6.34 20.32 19.74
C PRO A 37 5.58 19.26 18.94
N GLN A 38 5.59 18.00 19.41
CA GLN A 38 4.89 16.87 18.81
C GLN A 38 3.57 17.37 18.23
N ARG A 39 3.55 17.60 16.91
CA ARG A 39 2.34 17.94 16.20
C ARG A 39 1.49 16.71 16.40
N ALA A 40 0.43 16.83 17.21
CA ALA A 40 -0.51 15.75 17.44
C ALA A 40 -0.75 15.12 16.07
N ILE A 41 -0.37 13.85 15.92
CA ILE A 41 -0.60 13.12 14.67
C ILE A 41 -2.10 13.31 14.44
N PRO A 42 -2.53 14.03 13.40
CA PRO A 42 -3.94 14.17 13.18
C PRO A 42 -4.44 12.74 13.06
N VAL A 43 -5.31 12.33 13.99
CA VAL A 43 -6.11 11.11 13.84
C VAL A 43 -6.62 11.21 12.42
N ARG A 44 -6.17 10.28 11.56
CA ARG A 44 -6.36 10.38 10.12
C ARG A 44 -7.85 10.65 9.93
N ALA A 45 -8.16 11.83 9.37
CA ALA A 45 -9.54 12.27 9.33
C ALA A 45 -10.32 11.23 8.54
N TYR A 46 -11.24 10.54 9.22
CA TYR A 46 -12.14 9.58 8.60
C TYR A 46 -12.71 10.26 7.35
N ARG A 47 -12.39 9.72 6.18
CA ARG A 47 -12.83 10.35 4.94
C ARG A 47 -14.29 9.95 4.75
N ASP A 48 -15.16 10.96 4.83
CA ASP A 48 -16.62 10.81 4.63
C ASP A 48 -16.97 10.17 3.28
N ALA A 49 -16.07 10.27 2.29
CA ALA A 49 -16.20 9.58 1.02
C ALA A 49 -14.83 9.09 0.52
N ILE A 50 -14.80 7.85 0.06
CA ILE A 50 -13.62 7.21 -0.53
C ILE A 50 -14.07 6.34 -1.71
N GLU A 51 -13.39 6.47 -2.84
CA GLU A 51 -13.41 5.47 -3.91
C GLU A 51 -11.97 5.00 -4.14
N LEU A 52 -11.73 3.71 -3.98
CA LEU A 52 -10.42 3.09 -4.20
C LEU A 52 -10.60 1.82 -5.01
N ASP A 53 -9.68 1.59 -5.92
CA ASP A 53 -9.49 0.31 -6.56
C ASP A 53 -8.00 -0.03 -6.53
N GLY A 54 -7.71 -1.33 -6.55
CA GLY A 54 -6.33 -1.75 -6.44
C GLY A 54 -6.12 -3.22 -6.63
N ARG A 55 -4.87 -3.61 -6.45
CA ARG A 55 -4.42 -5.00 -6.53
C ARG A 55 -4.15 -5.51 -5.14
N LEU A 56 -4.56 -6.74 -4.91
CA LEU A 56 -4.46 -7.47 -3.67
C LEU A 56 -3.56 -8.68 -3.90
N SER A 57 -2.56 -8.86 -3.03
CA SER A 57 -1.78 -10.08 -2.96
C SER A 57 -1.66 -10.50 -1.51
N VAL A 58 -2.30 -11.61 -1.16
CA VAL A 58 -2.33 -12.13 0.21
C VAL A 58 -1.58 -13.45 0.23
N ARG A 59 -0.70 -13.62 1.20
CA ARG A 59 -0.16 -14.92 1.59
C ARG A 59 -0.81 -15.33 2.91
N TYR A 60 -1.29 -16.56 2.97
CA TYR A 60 -1.96 -17.10 4.15
C TYR A 60 -1.65 -18.60 4.27
N GLU A 61 -1.72 -19.15 5.47
CA GLU A 61 -1.64 -20.59 5.66
C GLU A 61 -3.03 -21.21 5.68
N GLN A 62 -3.21 -22.31 4.95
CA GLN A 62 -4.40 -23.15 5.05
C GLN A 62 -3.95 -24.61 5.21
N ASN A 63 -4.44 -25.29 6.25
CA ASN A 63 -4.10 -26.69 6.53
C ASN A 63 -2.57 -26.95 6.62
N GLY A 64 -1.81 -26.01 7.18
CA GLY A 64 -0.35 -26.11 7.31
C GLY A 64 0.42 -25.99 6.00
N ARG A 65 -0.20 -25.43 4.95
CA ARG A 65 0.46 -25.09 3.69
C ARG A 65 0.31 -23.60 3.42
N GLU A 66 1.41 -22.95 3.05
CA GLU A 66 1.39 -21.58 2.55
C GLU A 66 0.65 -21.53 1.21
N GLN A 67 -0.30 -20.61 1.12
CA GLN A 67 -1.06 -20.29 -0.07
C GLN A 67 -0.95 -18.81 -0.39
N ALA A 68 -1.09 -18.48 -1.66
CA ALA A 68 -1.14 -17.11 -2.13
C ALA A 68 -2.42 -16.90 -2.93
N LEU A 69 -3.12 -15.80 -2.65
CA LEU A 69 -4.20 -15.30 -3.48
C LEU A 69 -3.77 -13.98 -4.11
N HIS A 70 -3.97 -13.88 -5.42
CA HIS A 70 -3.83 -12.64 -6.16
C HIS A 70 -5.20 -12.23 -6.69
N GLY A 71 -5.53 -10.96 -6.57
CA GLY A 71 -6.80 -10.42 -7.04
C GLY A 71 -6.76 -8.91 -7.18
N SER A 72 -7.93 -8.35 -7.40
CA SER A 72 -8.17 -6.91 -7.27
C SER A 72 -9.24 -6.68 -6.22
N PHE A 73 -9.31 -5.45 -5.73
CA PHE A 73 -10.40 -5.00 -4.89
C PHE A 73 -10.94 -3.69 -5.42
N THR A 74 -12.22 -3.45 -5.18
CA THR A 74 -12.85 -2.14 -5.28
C THR A 74 -13.47 -1.80 -3.94
N TRP A 75 -13.47 -0.51 -3.62
CA TRP A 75 -13.93 0.02 -2.37
C TRP A 75 -14.67 1.32 -2.64
N ALA A 76 -15.89 1.40 -2.14
CA ALA A 76 -16.66 2.64 -2.10
C ALA A 76 -17.15 2.86 -0.68
N GLN A 77 -16.83 4.01 -0.10
CA GLN A 77 -17.26 4.40 1.24
C GLN A 77 -17.96 5.76 1.21
N THR A 78 -18.97 5.88 2.07
CA THR A 78 -19.65 7.10 2.49
C THR A 78 -19.58 7.21 4.01
N ALA A 79 -20.16 8.28 4.59
CA ALA A 79 -20.19 8.48 6.03
C ALA A 79 -20.84 7.31 6.82
N GLN A 80 -21.80 6.60 6.22
CA GLN A 80 -22.61 5.57 6.89
C GLN A 80 -22.53 4.20 6.20
N HIS A 81 -21.78 4.06 5.11
CA HIS A 81 -21.75 2.82 4.35
C HIS A 81 -20.37 2.59 3.75
N ALA A 82 -19.91 1.35 3.74
CA ALA A 82 -18.73 0.94 2.97
C ALA A 82 -19.05 -0.36 2.23
N ALA A 83 -18.74 -0.40 0.94
CA ALA A 83 -18.88 -1.57 0.09
C ALA A 83 -17.49 -1.95 -0.45
N VAL A 84 -17.09 -3.19 -0.23
CA VAL A 84 -15.81 -3.73 -0.68
C VAL A 84 -16.06 -4.97 -1.52
N ALA A 85 -15.62 -4.96 -2.78
CA ALA A 85 -15.67 -6.14 -3.63
C ALA A 85 -14.27 -6.69 -3.86
N ILE A 86 -14.10 -8.00 -3.72
CA ILE A 86 -12.86 -8.71 -4.06
C ILE A 86 -13.09 -9.48 -5.35
N LEU A 87 -12.20 -9.29 -6.32
CA LEU A 87 -12.26 -9.92 -7.62
C LEU A 87 -11.06 -10.83 -7.84
N SER A 88 -11.31 -11.97 -8.51
CA SER A 88 -10.27 -12.84 -9.04
C SER A 88 -9.50 -12.15 -10.18
N PRO A 89 -8.32 -12.65 -10.57
CA PRO A 89 -7.58 -12.13 -11.72
C PRO A 89 -8.35 -12.19 -13.04
N LEU A 90 -9.40 -13.03 -13.10
CA LEU A 90 -10.30 -13.18 -14.24
C LEU A 90 -11.49 -12.19 -14.20
N GLY A 91 -11.57 -11.33 -13.19
CA GLY A 91 -12.65 -10.35 -13.01
C GLY A 91 -13.92 -10.90 -12.34
N GLN A 92 -13.92 -12.16 -11.88
CA GLN A 92 -15.05 -12.73 -11.14
C GLN A 92 -15.08 -12.21 -9.70
N THR A 93 -16.24 -11.76 -9.22
CA THR A 93 -16.43 -11.37 -7.82
C THR A 93 -16.39 -12.59 -6.90
N LEU A 94 -15.40 -12.63 -6.02
CA LEU A 94 -15.21 -13.69 -5.03
C LEU A 94 -16.07 -13.43 -3.78
N ALA A 95 -16.09 -12.18 -3.34
CA ALA A 95 -16.90 -11.72 -2.22
C ALA A 95 -17.23 -10.24 -2.35
N THR A 96 -18.42 -9.85 -1.90
CA THR A 96 -18.79 -8.45 -1.66
C THR A 96 -19.12 -8.31 -0.18
N ILE A 97 -18.54 -7.29 0.45
CA ILE A 97 -18.69 -6.97 1.86
C ILE A 97 -19.37 -5.61 1.93
N ASP A 98 -20.52 -5.55 2.58
CA ASP A 98 -21.28 -4.31 2.81
C ASP A 98 -21.33 -4.04 4.31
N VAL A 99 -20.90 -2.85 4.70
CA VAL A 99 -20.78 -2.43 6.10
C VAL A 99 -21.62 -1.18 6.32
N ALA A 100 -22.53 -1.26 7.27
CA ALA A 100 -23.39 -0.19 7.76
C ALA A 100 -23.36 -0.15 9.32
N PRO A 101 -23.80 0.95 9.95
CA PRO A 101 -23.92 1.03 11.41
C PRO A 101 -24.71 -0.14 11.99
N GLY A 102 -24.04 -0.97 12.79
CA GLY A 102 -24.65 -2.13 13.45
C GLY A 102 -24.96 -3.32 12.53
N HIS A 103 -24.55 -3.28 11.26
CA HIS A 103 -24.81 -4.36 10.31
C HIS A 103 -23.65 -4.51 9.33
N SER A 104 -23.02 -5.68 9.30
CA SER A 104 -22.10 -6.05 8.23
C SER A 104 -22.61 -7.30 7.53
N SER A 105 -22.61 -7.29 6.20
CA SER A 105 -23.02 -8.44 5.40
C SER A 105 -21.94 -8.82 4.40
N LEU A 106 -21.93 -10.10 4.03
CA LEU A 106 -21.00 -10.64 3.06
C LEU A 106 -21.73 -11.60 2.14
N THR A 107 -21.56 -11.38 0.85
CA THR A 107 -22.15 -12.18 -0.21
C THR A 107 -21.03 -12.84 -1.03
N GLN A 108 -21.17 -14.13 -1.32
CA GLN A 108 -20.25 -14.89 -2.18
C GLN A 108 -21.03 -15.66 -3.23
N ALA A 109 -20.41 -15.91 -4.38
CA ALA A 109 -21.00 -16.74 -5.41
C ALA A 109 -21.34 -18.14 -4.88
N GLY A 110 -22.59 -18.56 -5.03
CA GLY A 110 -23.07 -19.89 -4.64
C GLY A 110 -23.29 -20.10 -3.14
N ARG A 111 -23.21 -19.04 -2.30
CA ARG A 111 -23.54 -19.10 -0.88
C ARG A 111 -24.62 -18.09 -0.53
N ALA A 112 -25.44 -18.41 0.48
CA ALA A 112 -26.38 -17.43 1.04
C ALA A 112 -25.61 -16.27 1.70
N PRO A 113 -26.14 -15.03 1.64
CA PRO A 113 -25.56 -13.89 2.35
C PRO A 113 -25.41 -14.18 3.84
N ARG A 114 -24.28 -13.77 4.40
CA ARG A 114 -23.97 -13.91 5.82
C ARG A 114 -23.93 -12.55 6.47
N ILE A 115 -24.39 -12.45 7.71
CA ILE A 115 -24.45 -11.20 8.46
C ILE A 115 -23.71 -11.40 9.77
N ALA A 116 -22.85 -10.45 10.13
CA ALA A 116 -22.17 -10.39 11.42
C ALA A 116 -21.98 -8.95 11.88
N ALA A 117 -21.77 -8.75 13.18
CA ALA A 117 -21.41 -7.44 13.72
C ALA A 117 -19.95 -7.08 13.43
N ASP A 118 -19.07 -8.09 13.39
CA ASP A 118 -17.64 -7.95 13.12
C ASP A 118 -17.36 -8.28 11.64
N VAL A 119 -16.93 -7.28 10.89
CA VAL A 119 -16.59 -7.41 9.47
C VAL A 119 -15.29 -8.20 9.24
N ASP A 120 -14.33 -8.12 10.14
CA ASP A 120 -13.04 -8.78 10.00
C ASP A 120 -13.20 -10.29 10.21
N ALA A 121 -14.03 -10.68 11.19
CA ALA A 121 -14.44 -12.08 11.39
C ALA A 121 -15.24 -12.62 10.19
N LEU A 122 -16.14 -11.81 9.63
CA LEU A 122 -16.93 -12.19 8.46
C LEU A 122 -16.05 -12.40 7.22
N ALA A 123 -15.09 -11.50 7.00
CA ALA A 123 -14.09 -11.62 5.95
C ALA A 123 -13.22 -12.87 6.17
N ALA A 124 -12.78 -13.12 7.40
CA ALA A 124 -12.01 -14.31 7.75
C ALA A 124 -12.76 -15.62 7.43
N ASP A 125 -14.04 -15.72 7.79
CA ASP A 125 -14.86 -16.90 7.55
C ASP A 125 -15.18 -17.13 6.07
N ALA A 126 -15.36 -16.05 5.32
CA ALA A 126 -15.71 -16.12 3.90
C ALA A 126 -14.52 -16.41 3.01
N LEU A 127 -13.40 -15.78 3.33
CA LEU A 127 -12.19 -15.84 2.55
C LEU A 127 -11.32 -17.02 3.00
N GLY A 128 -11.37 -17.37 4.29
CA GLY A 128 -10.47 -18.35 4.92
C GLY A 128 -9.17 -17.73 5.42
N TRP A 129 -9.04 -16.40 5.40
CA TRP A 129 -7.92 -15.63 5.94
C TRP A 129 -8.41 -14.31 6.56
N PRO A 130 -7.83 -13.82 7.67
CA PRO A 130 -8.22 -12.55 8.25
C PRO A 130 -7.81 -11.41 7.31
N LEU A 131 -8.78 -10.60 6.89
CA LEU A 131 -8.57 -9.37 6.15
C LEU A 131 -9.01 -8.21 7.05
N PRO A 132 -8.11 -7.27 7.43
CA PRO A 132 -8.46 -6.15 8.30
C PRO A 132 -9.25 -5.09 7.51
N VAL A 133 -10.52 -5.36 7.26
CA VAL A 133 -11.43 -4.46 6.54
C VAL A 133 -11.67 -3.20 7.36
N ALA A 134 -11.75 -3.32 8.69
CA ALA A 134 -11.88 -2.16 9.58
C ALA A 134 -10.71 -1.19 9.42
N GLY A 135 -9.46 -1.69 9.44
CA GLY A 135 -8.26 -0.85 9.32
C GLY A 135 -8.06 -0.21 7.94
N LEU A 136 -8.77 -0.65 6.91
CA LEU A 136 -8.77 0.01 5.60
C LEU A 136 -9.67 1.27 5.59
N ARG A 137 -10.56 1.43 6.57
CA ARG A 137 -11.46 2.61 6.72
C ARG A 137 -10.80 3.78 7.47
N ASP A 138 -9.78 3.49 8.28
CA ASP A 138 -9.16 4.40 9.25
C ASP A 138 -7.99 5.24 8.69
#